data_AF-A0A327YUB9-F1
#
_entry.id   AF-A0A327YUB9-F1
#
_cell.length_a   1.000
_cell.length_b   1.000
_cell.length_c   1.000
_cell.angle_alpha   90.00
_cell.angle_beta   90.00
_cell.angle_gamma   90.00
#
_symmetry.space_group_name_H-M   'P 1'
#
loop_
_entity.id
_entity.type
_entity.pdbx_description
1 polymer ?
#
loop_
_entity_poly.entity_id
_entity_poly.type
_entity_poly.pdbx_seq_one_letter_code
_entity_poly.pdbx_strand_id
1 'polypeptide(L)'
;MDDPTFLLQPPGETSENVARVVMNPGDAFNYISPAAWINSAIESLTGTDVIGYFTDWVGGDWAAIYRFGDALHSLADCMQQIGVNIQQGMESLDADWDGNANDSAYNYFTSFAAATSGQQYALNEAGKEYHKAASGAHQVSNALGNILQALVDKAILAGVVAAGSAAFTATGVGAAAGIGGYAAVALIVKDMLNLLNKASLIINTALTTIFGTFGLAMDIAYQGGTPLDVPLPAAPYIPPGA
;
A
#
# COMPACT_ATOMS: atom_id res chain seq x y z
N MET A 1 -25.00 -20.91 18.66
CA MET A 1 -23.56 -20.62 18.64
C MET A 1 -23.14 -20.72 17.19
N ASP A 2 -22.74 -19.61 16.60
CA ASP A 2 -22.41 -19.53 15.18
C ASP A 2 -20.95 -19.94 14.97
N ASP A 3 -20.66 -20.68 13.89
CA ASP A 3 -19.30 -21.13 13.61
C ASP A 3 -18.43 -19.93 13.19
N PRO A 4 -17.37 -19.59 13.96
CA PRO A 4 -16.55 -18.42 13.71
C PRO A 4 -15.74 -18.53 12.42
N THR A 5 -15.55 -19.73 11.86
CA THR A 5 -14.77 -19.93 10.64
C THR A 5 -15.47 -19.36 9.39
N PHE A 6 -16.79 -19.13 9.43
CA PHE A 6 -17.51 -18.43 8.35
C PHE A 6 -17.06 -16.97 8.16
N LEU A 7 -16.39 -16.38 9.15
CA LEU A 7 -15.81 -15.04 9.09
C LEU A 7 -14.45 -15.04 8.38
N LEU A 8 -13.81 -16.20 8.22
CA LEU A 8 -12.56 -16.36 7.46
C LEU A 8 -12.86 -16.40 5.96
N GLN A 9 -13.35 -15.29 5.45
CA GLN A 9 -13.65 -15.14 4.04
C GLN A 9 -12.37 -14.87 3.27
N PRO A 10 -12.23 -15.41 2.04
CA PRO A 10 -11.15 -14.99 1.16
C PRO A 10 -11.22 -13.47 1.01
N PRO A 11 -10.08 -12.77 1.04
CA PRO A 11 -10.07 -11.32 0.84
C PRO A 11 -10.79 -11.02 -0.47
N GLY A 12 -11.67 -10.02 -0.45
CA GLY A 12 -12.58 -9.76 -1.57
C GLY A 12 -11.83 -9.63 -2.89
N GLU A 13 -12.43 -10.10 -3.99
CA GLU A 13 -11.96 -9.68 -5.31
C GLU A 13 -11.99 -8.15 -5.31
N THR A 14 -10.84 -7.55 -5.61
CA THR A 14 -10.66 -6.10 -5.63
C THR A 14 -11.80 -5.49 -6.43
N SER A 15 -12.77 -4.87 -5.74
CA SER A 15 -13.90 -4.21 -6.41
C SER A 15 -13.37 -3.27 -7.49
N GLU A 16 -14.12 -2.97 -8.54
CA GLU A 16 -13.68 -2.06 -9.62
C GLU A 16 -13.08 -0.74 -9.10
N ASN A 17 -13.50 -0.30 -7.91
CA ASN A 17 -12.93 0.85 -7.19
C ASN A 17 -11.56 0.56 -6.58
N VAL A 18 -11.32 -0.63 -6.03
CA VAL A 18 -10.01 -1.08 -5.54
C VAL A 18 -9.08 -1.48 -6.69
N ALA A 19 -9.58 -2.08 -7.77
CA ALA A 19 -8.83 -2.31 -9.00
C ALA A 19 -8.47 -0.99 -9.72
N ARG A 20 -9.29 0.06 -9.58
CA ARG A 20 -8.92 1.44 -9.93
C ARG A 20 -7.89 2.04 -8.96
N VAL A 21 -8.00 1.74 -7.66
CA VAL A 21 -7.01 2.11 -6.61
C VAL A 21 -5.73 1.28 -6.69
N VAL A 22 -5.71 0.18 -7.43
CA VAL A 22 -4.51 -0.61 -7.70
C VAL A 22 -4.41 -0.76 -9.20
N MET A 23 -4.26 0.39 -9.85
CA MET A 23 -4.05 0.46 -11.29
C MET A 23 -2.92 -0.51 -11.64
N ASN A 24 -3.23 -1.48 -12.51
CA ASN A 24 -2.26 -2.46 -12.96
C ASN A 24 -1.13 -1.68 -13.65
N PRO A 25 0.13 -1.77 -13.21
CA PRO A 25 1.24 -1.06 -13.82
C PRO A 25 1.23 -1.24 -15.35
N GLY A 26 0.91 -2.45 -15.82
CA GLY A 26 0.80 -2.79 -17.23
C GLY A 26 -0.23 -1.97 -18.02
N ASP A 27 -1.32 -1.49 -17.42
CA ASP A 27 -2.35 -0.70 -18.12
C ASP A 27 -1.94 0.75 -18.33
N ALA A 28 -1.14 1.33 -17.41
CA ALA A 28 -0.47 2.60 -17.64
C ALA A 28 0.62 2.46 -18.72
N PHE A 29 1.25 1.28 -18.80
CA PHE A 29 2.32 0.98 -19.75
C PHE A 29 1.84 0.41 -21.09
N ASN A 30 0.56 0.08 -21.30
CA ASN A 30 0.06 -0.41 -22.59
C ASN A 30 0.23 0.60 -23.78
N TYR A 31 0.78 1.79 -23.52
CA TYR A 31 1.38 2.72 -24.48
C TYR A 31 2.84 2.40 -24.89
N ILE A 32 3.34 1.18 -24.65
CA ILE A 32 4.73 0.72 -24.88
C ILE A 32 5.31 1.02 -26.27
N SER A 33 4.50 1.04 -27.34
CA SER A 33 5.02 1.30 -28.69
C SER A 33 5.50 2.75 -28.86
N PRO A 34 4.75 3.77 -28.41
CA PRO A 34 5.30 5.11 -28.34
C PRO A 34 6.30 5.37 -27.21
N ALA A 35 6.12 4.70 -26.08
CA ALA A 35 6.91 4.98 -24.89
C ALA A 35 8.40 4.65 -25.06
N ALA A 36 8.77 3.63 -25.85
CA ALA A 36 10.17 3.25 -26.07
C ALA A 36 10.99 4.33 -26.82
N TRP A 37 10.44 4.93 -27.89
CA TRP A 37 11.13 6.01 -28.61
C TRP A 37 11.19 7.29 -27.78
N ILE A 38 10.14 7.57 -27.00
CA ILE A 38 10.10 8.69 -26.08
C ILE A 38 11.09 8.48 -24.93
N ASN A 39 11.23 7.27 -24.40
CA ASN A 39 12.22 6.95 -23.39
C ASN A 39 13.64 7.15 -23.91
N SER A 40 13.95 6.67 -25.11
CA SER A 40 15.25 6.93 -25.74
C SER A 40 15.48 8.41 -26.04
N ALA A 41 14.44 9.17 -26.37
CA ALA A 41 14.54 10.62 -26.56
C ALA A 41 14.77 11.36 -25.23
N ILE A 42 14.07 10.97 -24.17
CA ILE A 42 14.25 11.52 -22.83
C ILE A 42 15.64 11.16 -22.31
N GLU A 43 16.05 9.90 -22.41
CA GLU A 43 17.39 9.42 -22.04
C GLU A 43 18.48 10.14 -22.84
N SER A 44 18.30 10.35 -24.14
CA SER A 44 19.23 11.13 -24.96
C SER A 44 19.32 12.60 -24.55
N LEU A 45 18.27 13.16 -23.94
CA LEU A 45 18.20 14.58 -23.55
C LEU A 45 18.62 14.80 -22.08
N THR A 46 18.34 13.86 -21.19
CA THR A 46 18.53 13.97 -19.74
C THR A 46 19.60 13.02 -19.19
N GLY A 47 20.00 12.01 -19.96
CA GLY A 47 20.94 10.96 -19.55
C GLY A 47 20.37 9.92 -18.60
N THR A 48 19.05 9.87 -18.39
CA THR A 48 18.40 8.99 -17.41
C THR A 48 17.34 8.11 -18.08
N ASP A 49 17.34 6.81 -17.78
CA ASP A 49 16.23 5.90 -18.11
C ASP A 49 15.06 6.16 -17.16
N VAL A 50 14.18 7.04 -17.61
CA VAL A 50 13.06 7.53 -16.82
C VAL A 50 11.98 6.47 -16.68
N ILE A 51 11.70 5.70 -17.73
CA ILE A 51 10.70 4.65 -17.65
C ILE A 51 11.15 3.53 -16.72
N GLY A 52 12.40 3.05 -16.82
CA GLY A 52 12.93 2.05 -15.88
C GLY A 52 12.82 2.52 -14.42
N TYR A 53 13.24 3.76 -14.16
CA TYR A 53 13.16 4.38 -12.83
C TYR A 53 11.73 4.41 -12.23
N PHE A 54 10.71 4.69 -13.05
CA PHE A 54 9.32 4.69 -12.59
C PHE A 54 8.72 3.28 -12.52
N THR A 55 9.11 2.38 -13.42
CA THR A 55 8.54 1.02 -13.51
C THR A 55 8.91 0.18 -12.30
N ASP A 56 10.15 0.30 -11.83
CA ASP A 56 10.61 -0.37 -10.61
C ASP A 56 9.81 0.07 -9.37
N TRP A 57 9.34 1.31 -9.34
CA TRP A 57 8.60 1.86 -8.21
C TRP A 57 7.10 1.55 -8.27
N VAL A 58 6.52 1.62 -9.47
CA VAL A 58 5.10 1.31 -9.69
C VAL A 58 4.84 -0.20 -9.67
N GLY A 59 5.85 -1.03 -9.91
CA GLY A 59 5.74 -2.49 -10.06
C GLY A 59 5.44 -3.33 -8.81
N GLY A 60 5.30 -2.72 -7.63
CA GLY A 60 4.92 -3.45 -6.42
C GLY A 60 3.50 -4.04 -6.50
N ASP A 61 3.29 -5.24 -5.94
CA ASP A 61 1.94 -5.82 -5.80
C ASP A 61 1.19 -5.20 -4.61
N TRP A 62 0.79 -3.93 -4.78
CA TRP A 62 0.06 -3.18 -3.76
C TRP A 62 -1.33 -3.76 -3.50
N ALA A 63 -1.89 -4.55 -4.44
CA ALA A 63 -3.13 -5.28 -4.25
C ALA A 63 -2.95 -6.43 -3.26
N ALA A 64 -1.84 -7.16 -3.33
CA ALA A 64 -1.53 -8.18 -2.34
C ALA A 64 -1.36 -7.59 -0.94
N ILE A 65 -0.73 -6.42 -0.81
CA ILE A 65 -0.59 -5.69 0.47
C ILE A 65 -1.97 -5.29 1.01
N TYR A 66 -2.85 -4.77 0.16
CA TYR A 66 -4.22 -4.43 0.56
C TYR A 66 -5.00 -5.69 1.01
N ARG A 67 -4.97 -6.76 0.22
CA ARG A 67 -5.63 -8.04 0.54
C ARG A 67 -5.13 -8.67 1.84
N PHE A 68 -3.87 -8.44 2.18
CA PHE A 68 -3.34 -8.85 3.48
C PHE A 68 -4.01 -8.10 4.63
N GLY A 69 -4.28 -6.80 4.46
CA GLY A 69 -5.08 -6.01 5.40
C GLY A 69 -6.50 -6.57 5.58
N ASP A 70 -7.17 -6.90 4.47
CA ASP A 70 -8.50 -7.54 4.51
C ASP A 70 -8.47 -8.87 5.27
N ALA A 71 -7.44 -9.70 5.05
CA ALA A 71 -7.28 -10.97 5.75
C ALA A 71 -7.09 -10.79 7.27
N LEU A 72 -6.39 -9.73 7.70
CA LEU A 72 -6.24 -9.39 9.11
C LEU A 72 -7.57 -8.96 9.74
N HIS A 73 -8.42 -8.23 9.00
CA HIS A 73 -9.78 -7.86 9.47
C HIS A 73 -10.68 -9.09 9.62
N SER A 74 -10.71 -9.98 8.62
CA SER A 74 -11.44 -11.25 8.73
C SER A 74 -10.99 -12.10 9.92
N LEU A 75 -9.68 -12.11 10.20
CA LEU A 75 -9.14 -12.81 11.38
C LEU A 75 -9.57 -12.13 12.68
N ALA A 76 -9.62 -10.80 12.72
CA ALA A 76 -10.08 -10.04 13.88
C ALA A 76 -11.53 -10.38 14.23
N ASP A 77 -12.41 -10.41 13.23
CA ASP A 77 -13.83 -10.77 13.38
C ASP A 77 -13.98 -12.22 13.89
N CYS A 78 -13.19 -13.15 13.34
CA CYS A 78 -13.15 -14.53 13.81
C CYS A 78 -12.75 -14.62 15.29
N MET A 79 -11.70 -13.93 15.72
CA MET A 79 -11.27 -13.92 17.12
C MET A 79 -12.32 -13.32 18.06
N GLN A 80 -13.00 -12.25 17.63
CA GLN A 80 -14.13 -11.70 18.35
C GLN A 80 -15.24 -12.74 18.53
N GLN A 81 -15.64 -13.42 17.45
CA GLN A 81 -16.71 -14.42 17.49
C GLN A 81 -16.35 -15.63 18.36
N ILE A 82 -15.08 -16.06 18.37
CA ILE A 82 -14.61 -17.12 19.27
C ILE A 82 -14.82 -16.68 20.74
N GLY A 83 -14.42 -15.47 21.10
CA GLY A 83 -14.63 -14.96 22.47
C GLY A 83 -16.11 -14.88 22.84
N VAL A 84 -16.96 -14.39 21.94
CA VAL A 84 -18.42 -14.36 22.13
C VAL A 84 -18.98 -15.77 22.34
N ASN A 85 -18.55 -16.74 21.55
CA ASN A 85 -18.98 -18.13 21.67
C ASN A 85 -18.57 -18.72 23.02
N ILE A 86 -17.33 -18.50 23.48
CA ILE A 86 -16.88 -18.99 24.80
C ILE A 86 -17.75 -18.40 25.92
N GLN A 87 -17.99 -17.08 25.88
CA GLN A 87 -18.81 -16.39 26.89
C GLN A 87 -20.25 -16.92 26.92
N GLN A 88 -20.90 -17.04 25.74
CA GLN A 88 -22.26 -17.59 25.64
C GLN A 88 -22.33 -19.04 26.12
N GLY A 89 -21.29 -19.84 25.85
CA GLY A 89 -21.19 -21.20 26.35
C GLY A 89 -21.19 -21.24 27.88
N MET A 90 -20.42 -20.36 28.53
CA MET A 90 -20.41 -20.28 29.99
C MET A 90 -21.73 -19.78 30.58
N GLU A 91 -22.34 -18.75 30.00
CA GLU A 91 -23.66 -18.26 30.44
C GLU A 91 -24.74 -19.36 30.33
N SER A 92 -24.66 -20.22 29.32
CA SER A 92 -25.59 -21.34 29.17
C SER A 92 -25.38 -22.45 30.21
N LEU A 93 -24.12 -22.68 30.63
CA LEU A 93 -23.78 -23.67 31.65
C LEU A 93 -24.12 -23.18 33.07
N ASP A 94 -23.91 -21.89 33.33
CA ASP A 94 -24.16 -21.25 34.62
C ASP A 94 -25.61 -21.42 35.10
N ALA A 95 -26.56 -21.45 34.16
CA ALA A 95 -27.98 -21.64 34.47
C ALA A 95 -28.33 -23.01 35.09
N ASP A 96 -27.54 -24.05 34.79
CA ASP A 96 -27.83 -25.44 35.17
C ASP A 96 -26.74 -26.07 36.06
N TRP A 97 -25.60 -25.40 36.26
CA TRP A 97 -24.46 -25.91 37.02
C TRP A 97 -24.10 -24.96 38.16
N ASP A 98 -24.48 -25.28 39.40
CA ASP A 98 -24.14 -24.45 40.56
C ASP A 98 -22.92 -24.94 41.36
N GLY A 99 -22.30 -24.01 42.10
CA GLY A 99 -21.31 -24.28 43.14
C GLY A 99 -19.89 -23.78 42.81
N ASN A 100 -18.97 -23.97 43.75
CA ASN A 100 -17.61 -23.40 43.69
C ASN A 100 -16.82 -23.79 42.42
N ALA A 101 -17.11 -24.95 41.83
CA ALA A 101 -16.51 -25.39 40.57
C ALA A 101 -17.05 -24.61 39.36
N ASN A 102 -18.34 -24.26 39.35
CA ASN A 102 -18.91 -23.39 38.34
C ASN A 102 -18.33 -21.98 38.45
N ASP A 103 -18.34 -21.37 39.64
CA ASP A 103 -17.79 -20.01 39.86
C ASP A 103 -16.33 -19.89 39.37
N SER A 104 -15.50 -20.91 39.64
CA SER A 104 -14.11 -20.95 39.18
C SER A 104 -14.02 -21.06 37.65
N ALA A 105 -14.81 -21.93 37.03
CA ALA A 105 -14.87 -22.09 35.59
C ALA A 105 -15.36 -20.81 34.89
N TYR A 106 -16.43 -20.21 35.39
CA TYR A 106 -17.02 -18.98 34.88
C TYR A 106 -15.99 -17.85 34.83
N ASN A 107 -15.27 -17.62 35.93
CA ASN A 107 -14.24 -16.58 36.00
C ASN A 107 -13.07 -16.85 35.02
N TYR A 108 -12.62 -18.10 34.93
CA TYR A 108 -11.54 -18.49 34.01
C TYR A 108 -11.94 -18.27 32.54
N PHE A 109 -13.07 -18.83 32.13
CA PHE A 109 -13.51 -18.80 30.74
C PHE A 109 -14.02 -17.42 30.31
N THR A 110 -14.57 -16.61 31.23
CA THR A 110 -14.86 -15.18 30.97
C THR A 110 -13.57 -14.42 30.68
N SER A 111 -12.52 -14.65 31.48
CA SER A 111 -11.21 -14.03 31.25
C SER A 111 -10.58 -14.49 29.93
N PHE A 112 -10.71 -15.79 29.62
CA PHE A 112 -10.24 -16.35 28.35
C PHE A 112 -11.00 -15.77 27.15
N ALA A 113 -12.33 -15.69 27.21
CA ALA A 113 -13.18 -15.08 26.19
C ALA A 113 -12.81 -13.61 25.93
N ALA A 114 -12.59 -12.84 27.00
CA ALA A 114 -12.14 -11.45 26.91
C ALA A 114 -10.75 -11.33 26.27
N ALA A 115 -9.80 -12.18 26.66
CA ALA A 115 -8.47 -12.18 26.08
C ALA A 115 -8.47 -12.58 24.60
N THR A 116 -9.23 -13.60 24.20
CA THR A 116 -9.35 -14.03 22.81
C THR A 116 -10.03 -12.97 21.94
N SER A 117 -11.17 -12.44 22.38
CA SER A 117 -11.85 -11.37 21.63
C SER A 117 -11.06 -10.07 21.59
N GLY A 118 -10.24 -9.79 22.61
CA GLY A 118 -9.37 -8.61 22.66
C GLY A 118 -8.30 -8.58 21.56
N GLN A 119 -7.89 -9.73 21.03
CA GLN A 119 -6.91 -9.80 19.93
C GLN A 119 -7.40 -9.10 18.65
N GLN A 120 -8.73 -8.95 18.49
CA GLN A 120 -9.33 -8.25 17.35
C GLN A 120 -8.78 -6.83 17.18
N TYR A 121 -8.43 -6.14 18.27
CA TYR A 121 -8.02 -4.74 18.22
C TYR A 121 -6.66 -4.57 17.54
N ALA A 122 -5.69 -5.40 17.90
CA ALA A 122 -4.36 -5.39 17.30
C ALA A 122 -4.42 -5.81 15.82
N LEU A 123 -5.21 -6.84 15.50
CA LEU A 123 -5.42 -7.30 14.13
C LEU A 123 -6.10 -6.25 13.26
N ASN A 124 -7.14 -5.58 13.78
CA ASN A 124 -7.82 -4.51 13.06
C ASN A 124 -6.91 -3.30 12.82
N GLU A 125 -6.12 -2.91 13.81
CA GLU A 125 -5.21 -1.78 13.66
C GLU A 125 -4.08 -2.10 12.67
N ALA A 126 -3.50 -3.31 12.75
CA ALA A 126 -2.54 -3.77 11.75
C ALA A 126 -3.13 -3.75 10.34
N GLY A 127 -4.34 -4.31 10.15
CA GLY A 127 -5.01 -4.30 8.84
C GLY A 127 -5.22 -2.89 8.27
N LYS A 128 -5.57 -1.91 9.12
CA LYS A 128 -5.67 -0.49 8.70
C LYS A 128 -4.34 0.08 8.23
N GLU A 129 -3.24 -0.24 8.90
CA GLU A 129 -1.90 0.23 8.48
C GLU A 129 -1.50 -0.35 7.11
N TYR A 130 -1.81 -1.62 6.84
CA TYR A 130 -1.62 -2.23 5.51
C TYR A 130 -2.47 -1.55 4.43
N HIS A 131 -3.74 -1.22 4.71
CA HIS A 131 -4.60 -0.46 3.78
C HIS A 131 -4.07 0.95 3.52
N LYS A 132 -3.56 1.65 4.55
CA LYS A 132 -2.93 2.97 4.40
C LYS A 132 -1.69 2.90 3.52
N ALA A 133 -0.82 1.90 3.74
CA ALA A 133 0.37 1.69 2.94
C ALA A 133 0.04 1.45 1.46
N ALA A 134 -0.90 0.55 1.17
CA ALA A 134 -1.35 0.25 -0.19
C ALA A 134 -1.98 1.48 -0.87
N SER A 135 -2.84 2.21 -0.16
CA SER A 135 -3.48 3.43 -0.68
C SER A 135 -2.47 4.56 -0.93
N GLY A 136 -1.46 4.69 -0.07
CA GLY A 136 -0.35 5.64 -0.23
C GLY A 136 0.48 5.34 -1.47
N ALA A 137 0.83 4.06 -1.67
CA ALA A 137 1.56 3.62 -2.85
C ALA A 137 0.79 3.90 -4.16
N HIS A 138 -0.53 3.74 -4.16
CA HIS A 138 -1.36 4.11 -5.31
C HIS A 138 -1.31 5.61 -5.62
N GLN A 139 -1.49 6.46 -4.61
CA GLN A 139 -1.43 7.91 -4.80
C GLN A 139 -0.09 8.34 -5.40
N VAL A 140 0.99 7.67 -4.98
CA VAL A 140 2.32 7.91 -5.53
C VAL A 140 2.40 7.44 -6.98
N SER A 141 1.90 6.24 -7.30
CA SER A 141 1.85 5.76 -8.69
C SER A 141 1.12 6.75 -9.61
N ASN A 142 -0.03 7.29 -9.19
CA ASN A 142 -0.74 8.33 -9.95
C ASN A 142 0.10 9.60 -10.10
N ALA A 143 0.77 10.04 -9.04
CA ALA A 143 1.64 11.22 -9.09
C ALA A 143 2.83 11.02 -10.05
N LEU A 144 3.44 9.82 -10.06
CA LEU A 144 4.52 9.45 -10.97
C LEU A 144 4.02 9.36 -12.41
N GLY A 145 2.84 8.79 -12.64
CA GLY A 145 2.19 8.76 -13.96
C GLY A 145 1.96 10.16 -14.54
N ASN A 146 1.48 11.10 -13.72
CA ASN A 146 1.32 12.51 -14.13
C ASN A 146 2.66 13.18 -14.47
N ILE A 147 3.73 12.88 -13.72
CA ILE A 147 5.06 13.40 -14.02
C ILE A 147 5.60 12.81 -15.32
N LEU A 148 5.42 11.50 -15.54
CA LEU A 148 5.81 10.84 -16.77
C LEU A 148 5.11 11.47 -17.97
N GLN A 149 3.79 11.70 -17.90
CA GLN A 149 3.05 12.39 -18.96
C GLN A 149 3.62 13.79 -19.24
N ALA A 150 3.90 14.57 -18.20
CA ALA A 150 4.51 15.90 -18.36
C ALA A 150 5.92 15.84 -18.99
N LEU A 151 6.69 14.80 -18.68
CA LEU A 151 8.00 14.55 -19.30
C LEU A 151 7.87 14.21 -20.79
N VAL A 152 6.89 13.37 -21.14
CA VAL A 152 6.57 13.06 -22.55
C VAL A 152 6.21 14.33 -23.33
N ASP A 153 5.32 15.16 -22.80
CA ASP A 153 4.91 16.41 -23.46
C ASP A 153 6.10 17.36 -23.69
N LYS A 154 6.99 17.46 -22.69
CA LYS A 154 8.22 18.27 -22.78
C LYS A 154 9.21 17.69 -23.78
N ALA A 155 9.35 16.37 -23.86
CA ALA A 155 10.21 15.71 -24.83
C ALA A 155 9.71 15.93 -26.28
N ILE A 156 8.40 15.84 -26.50
CA ILE A 156 7.79 16.16 -27.80
C ILE A 156 8.06 17.63 -28.17
N LEU A 157 7.85 18.55 -27.23
CA LEU A 157 8.12 19.97 -27.44
C LEU A 157 9.60 20.22 -27.78
N ALA A 158 10.53 19.60 -27.04
CA ALA A 158 11.96 19.70 -27.31
C ALA A 158 12.31 19.21 -28.73
N GLY A 159 11.74 18.08 -29.16
CA GLY A 159 11.93 17.53 -30.50
C GLY A 159 11.43 18.46 -31.61
N VAL A 160 10.23 19.04 -31.43
CA VAL A 160 9.66 20.01 -32.40
C VAL A 160 10.52 21.27 -32.50
N VAL A 161 10.96 21.82 -31.36
CA VAL A 161 11.82 23.01 -31.33
C VAL A 161 13.18 22.70 -31.95
N ALA A 162 13.79 21.56 -31.64
CA ALA A 162 15.07 21.15 -32.21
C ALA A 162 14.99 20.98 -33.74
N ALA A 163 13.94 20.33 -34.26
CA ALA A 163 13.74 20.16 -35.70
C ALA A 163 13.52 21.50 -36.42
N GLY A 164 12.69 22.39 -35.85
CA GLY A 164 12.51 23.74 -36.36
C GLY A 164 13.81 24.55 -36.36
N SER A 165 14.59 24.46 -35.28
CA SER A 165 15.89 25.13 -35.14
C SER A 165 16.87 24.68 -36.21
N ALA A 166 16.97 23.37 -36.46
CA ALA A 166 17.82 22.81 -37.51
C ALA A 166 17.43 23.32 -38.90
N ALA A 167 16.12 23.39 -39.20
CA ALA A 167 15.62 23.92 -40.47
C ALA A 167 15.95 25.42 -40.66
N PHE A 168 15.81 26.23 -39.61
CA PHE A 168 16.18 27.67 -39.67
C PHE A 168 17.69 27.90 -39.76
N THR A 169 18.49 27.02 -39.15
CA THR A 169 19.96 27.12 -39.24
C THR A 169 20.46 26.74 -40.64
N ALA A 170 19.82 25.75 -41.28
CA ALA A 170 20.15 25.31 -42.64
C ALA A 170 19.82 26.35 -43.74
N THR A 171 18.91 27.29 -43.49
CA THR A 171 18.51 28.31 -44.48
C THR A 171 19.43 29.53 -44.53
N GLY A 172 20.45 29.63 -43.66
CA GLY A 172 21.48 30.68 -43.66
C GLY A 172 21.00 32.07 -43.22
N VAL A 173 19.76 32.45 -43.56
CA VAL A 173 19.11 33.71 -43.18
C VAL A 173 18.47 33.63 -41.79
N GLY A 174 18.15 32.41 -41.32
CA GLY A 174 17.50 32.14 -40.04
C GLY A 174 18.44 31.76 -38.88
N ALA A 175 19.76 31.89 -39.04
CA ALA A 175 20.74 31.35 -38.10
C ALA A 175 20.59 31.85 -36.65
N ALA A 176 20.23 33.13 -36.44
CA ALA A 176 19.96 33.67 -35.11
C ALA A 176 18.69 33.06 -34.46
N ALA A 177 17.65 32.79 -35.27
CA ALA A 177 16.44 32.11 -34.81
C ALA A 177 16.72 30.61 -34.51
N GLY A 178 17.59 29.97 -35.29
CA GLY A 178 18.07 28.61 -35.04
C GLY A 178 18.82 28.48 -33.71
N ILE A 179 19.78 29.37 -33.44
CA ILE A 179 20.52 29.40 -32.15
C ILE A 179 19.58 29.66 -30.97
N GLY A 180 18.62 30.57 -31.13
CA GLY A 180 17.59 30.84 -30.10
C GLY A 180 16.73 29.61 -29.79
N GLY A 181 16.42 28.80 -30.80
CA GLY A 181 15.69 27.55 -30.62
C GLY A 181 16.50 26.46 -29.90
N TYR A 182 17.81 26.34 -30.14
CA TYR A 182 18.67 25.44 -29.33
C TYR A 182 18.76 25.89 -27.86
N ALA A 183 18.79 27.19 -27.59
CA ALA A 183 18.71 27.71 -26.22
C ALA A 183 17.36 27.38 -25.56
N ALA A 184 16.26 27.42 -26.33
CA ALA A 184 14.94 27.01 -25.85
C ALA A 184 14.89 25.49 -25.52
N VAL A 185 15.55 24.65 -26.31
CA VAL A 185 15.70 23.21 -25.98
C VAL A 185 16.43 23.02 -24.65
N ALA A 186 17.50 23.76 -24.38
CA ALA A 186 18.21 23.67 -23.10
C ALA A 186 17.33 24.05 -21.90
N LEU A 187 16.43 25.04 -22.05
CA LEU A 187 15.45 25.38 -21.02
C LEU A 187 14.41 24.28 -20.81
N ILE A 188 13.92 23.67 -21.89
CA ILE A 188 12.98 22.55 -21.82
C ILE A 188 13.63 21.35 -21.10
N VAL A 189 14.89 21.04 -21.40
CA VAL A 189 15.65 19.98 -20.71
C VAL A 189 15.80 20.30 -19.23
N LYS A 190 16.06 21.56 -18.85
CA LYS A 190 16.10 21.97 -17.45
C LYS A 190 14.75 21.74 -16.74
N ASP A 191 13.64 22.04 -17.40
CA ASP A 191 12.30 21.76 -16.85
C ASP A 191 12.06 20.25 -16.68
N MET A 192 12.54 19.43 -17.61
CA MET A 192 12.48 17.97 -17.49
C MET A 192 13.30 17.46 -16.29
N LEU A 193 14.51 17.98 -16.08
CA LEU A 193 15.31 17.65 -14.89
C LEU A 193 14.62 18.06 -13.58
N ASN A 194 13.91 19.20 -13.57
CA ASN A 194 13.12 19.61 -12.40
C ASN A 194 11.95 18.65 -12.12
N LEU A 195 11.27 18.16 -13.17
CA LEU A 195 10.22 17.15 -13.03
C LEU A 195 10.77 15.83 -12.48
N LEU A 196 11.97 15.40 -12.93
CA LEU A 196 12.65 14.22 -12.39
C LEU A 196 13.02 14.38 -10.91
N ASN A 197 13.57 15.54 -10.52
CA ASN A 197 13.85 15.83 -9.11
C ASN A 197 12.58 15.79 -8.25
N LYS A 198 11.46 16.30 -8.77
CA LYS A 198 10.16 16.23 -8.09
C LYS A 198 9.68 14.79 -7.92
N ALA A 199 9.84 13.95 -8.94
CA ALA A 199 9.55 12.52 -8.85
C ALA A 199 10.38 11.83 -7.76
N SER A 200 11.69 12.06 -7.73
CA SER A 200 12.56 11.50 -6.69
C SER A 200 12.17 11.96 -5.29
N LEU A 201 11.75 13.21 -5.12
CA LEU A 201 11.27 13.70 -3.82
C LEU A 201 9.99 12.99 -3.38
N ILE A 202 9.01 12.85 -4.28
CA ILE A 202 7.76 12.13 -4.01
C ILE A 202 8.06 10.68 -3.61
N ILE A 203 8.92 10.00 -4.37
CA ILE A 203 9.36 8.62 -4.09
C ILE A 203 9.97 8.52 -2.69
N ASN A 204 10.95 9.36 -2.37
CA ASN A 204 11.65 9.28 -1.08
C ASN A 204 10.72 9.60 0.10
N THR A 205 9.85 10.61 -0.04
CA THR A 205 8.84 10.90 0.97
C THR A 205 7.88 9.73 1.15
N ALA A 206 7.40 9.15 0.05
CA ALA A 206 6.50 8.01 0.08
C ALA A 206 7.12 6.78 0.73
N LEU A 207 8.36 6.42 0.39
CA LEU A 207 9.07 5.31 1.03
C LEU A 207 9.20 5.52 2.53
N THR A 208 9.51 6.74 2.97
CA THR A 208 9.60 7.06 4.40
C THR A 208 8.25 6.87 5.09
N THR A 209 7.16 7.31 4.46
CA THR A 209 5.81 7.14 5.00
C THR A 209 5.39 5.67 5.03
N ILE A 210 5.57 4.94 3.93
CA ILE A 210 5.21 3.52 3.80
C ILE A 210 6.01 2.66 4.78
N PHE A 211 7.32 2.83 4.86
CA PHE A 211 8.14 2.12 5.85
C PHE A 211 7.81 2.53 7.28
N GLY A 212 7.40 3.78 7.51
CA GLY A 212 6.85 4.22 8.79
C GLY A 212 5.58 3.43 9.16
N THR A 213 4.65 3.27 8.23
CA THR A 213 3.42 2.47 8.46
C THR A 213 3.72 1.00 8.70
N PHE A 214 4.67 0.40 7.98
CA PHE A 214 5.12 -0.97 8.27
C PHE A 214 5.82 -1.07 9.63
N GLY A 215 6.59 -0.04 10.02
CA GLY A 215 7.18 0.04 11.35
C GLY A 215 6.12 0.02 12.45
N LEU A 216 5.02 0.78 12.27
CA LEU A 216 3.88 0.75 13.19
C LEU A 216 3.16 -0.61 13.18
N ALA A 217 2.92 -1.19 12.00
CA ALA A 217 2.29 -2.52 11.90
C ALA A 217 3.15 -3.61 12.55
N MET A 218 4.46 -3.56 12.37
CA MET A 218 5.41 -4.46 13.03
C MET A 218 5.47 -4.20 14.53
N ASP A 219 5.45 -2.95 14.98
CA ASP A 219 5.38 -2.60 16.41
C ASP A 219 4.07 -3.13 17.03
N ILE A 220 2.93 -2.98 16.35
CA ILE A 220 1.65 -3.59 16.75
C ILE A 220 1.76 -5.12 16.76
N ALA A 221 2.43 -5.73 15.78
CA ALA A 221 2.64 -7.18 15.72
C ALA A 221 3.62 -7.68 16.81
N TYR A 222 4.59 -6.88 17.22
CA TYR A 222 5.53 -7.18 18.31
C TYR A 222 4.93 -6.88 19.69
N GLN A 223 4.05 -5.88 19.80
CA GLN A 223 3.24 -5.62 20.99
C GLN A 223 2.17 -6.72 21.15
N GLY A 224 1.50 -7.13 20.07
CA GLY A 224 0.69 -8.35 20.01
C GLY A 224 1.52 -9.65 20.09
N GLY A 225 2.84 -9.52 19.96
CA GLY A 225 3.87 -10.58 19.99
C GLY A 225 4.63 -10.66 21.31
N THR A 226 4.19 -9.92 22.34
CA THR A 226 4.57 -10.21 23.73
C THR A 226 3.29 -10.58 24.48
N PRO A 227 3.14 -11.81 24.99
CA PRO A 227 1.93 -12.29 25.72
C PRO A 227 1.55 -11.53 27.01
N LEU A 228 1.98 -10.28 27.18
CA LEU A 228 1.90 -9.51 28.42
C LEU A 228 0.81 -8.43 28.43
N ASP A 229 0.35 -7.93 27.27
CA ASP A 229 -0.65 -6.84 27.24
C ASP A 229 -2.11 -7.31 27.03
N VAL A 230 -2.31 -8.51 26.44
CA VAL A 230 -3.57 -9.27 26.54
C VAL A 230 -3.21 -10.71 26.90
N PRO A 231 -2.75 -10.96 28.13
CA PRO A 231 -2.30 -12.28 28.52
C PRO A 231 -3.47 -13.27 28.43
N LEU A 232 -3.31 -14.27 27.58
CA LEU A 232 -4.09 -15.49 27.73
C LEU A 232 -3.82 -16.03 29.15
N PRO A 233 -4.79 -16.72 29.78
CA PRO A 233 -4.58 -17.31 31.09
C PRO A 233 -3.28 -18.12 31.11
N ALA A 234 -2.36 -17.77 32.02
CA ALA A 234 -1.00 -18.34 32.06
C ALA A 234 -0.97 -19.83 32.43
N ALA A 235 -2.10 -20.37 32.90
CA ALA A 235 -2.28 -21.76 33.23
C ALA A 235 -3.56 -22.31 32.57
N PRO A 236 -3.60 -23.60 32.25
CA PRO A 236 -4.84 -24.28 31.92
C PRO A 236 -5.82 -24.19 33.10
N TYR A 237 -7.11 -24.33 32.83
CA TYR A 237 -8.13 -24.40 33.88
C TYR A 237 -7.82 -25.56 34.85
N ILE A 238 -7.80 -25.27 36.15
CA ILE A 238 -7.67 -26.26 37.22
C ILE A 238 -8.97 -26.21 38.04
N PRO A 239 -9.76 -27.29 38.08
CA PRO A 239 -10.99 -27.30 38.86
C PRO A 239 -10.68 -27.29 40.37
N PRO A 240 -11.50 -26.61 41.19
CA PRO A 240 -11.33 -26.65 42.65
C PRO A 240 -11.43 -28.08 43.18
N GLY A 241 -10.41 -28.53 43.92
CA GLY A 241 -10.38 -29.85 44.56
C GLY A 241 -9.69 -30.98 43.78
N ALA A 242 -9.02 -30.65 42.66
CA ALA A 242 -8.07 -31.54 41.98
C ALA A 242 -6.65 -31.47 42.58
#